data_AF-A0A439CM46-F1
#
_entry.id   AF-A0A439CM46-F1
#
_cell.length_a   1.000
_cell.length_b   1.000
_cell.length_c   1.000
_cell.angle_alpha   90.00
_cell.angle_beta   90.00
_cell.angle_gamma   90.00
#
_symmetry.space_group_name_H-M   'P 1'
#
loop_
_entity.id
_entity.type
_entity.pdbx_description
1 polymer ?
#
loop_
_entity_poly.entity_id
_entity_poly.type
_entity_poly.pdbx_seq_one_letter_code
_entity_poly.pdbx_strand_id
1 'polypeptide(L)'
;MAPDSASLHHKESQETLASLVQLDPSPIEASEKELPYPENSIYSSSSTRIPLSRSTSSSLGLGGSGRGPIFYLTRIQRYSSYTFTFFAGLHFTNTALIPLLYRSVPYSEPFLLMTRELYQTRLTEPLLVGLPVLAHVVSGVGIRLLRRNQNKRRYHGDAGLGFWESKTALSSPTASPSASRIWPAVSRIAVSGYAYTALLASHV
;
A
#
# COMPACT_ATOMS: atom_id res chain seq x y z
N MET A 1 53.34 34.20 -25.09
CA MET A 1 52.34 33.88 -26.12
C MET A 1 51.30 32.96 -25.47
N ALA A 2 50.02 33.24 -25.74
CA ALA A 2 48.83 32.81 -25.02
C ALA A 2 48.55 31.28 -25.02
N PRO A 3 47.64 30.78 -24.15
CA PRO A 3 47.32 29.35 -24.02
C PRO A 3 46.28 28.88 -25.05
N ASP A 4 46.44 27.68 -25.60
CA ASP A 4 45.45 27.05 -26.47
C ASP A 4 44.38 26.29 -25.66
N SER A 5 43.14 26.68 -25.91
CA SER A 5 41.90 26.19 -25.32
C SER A 5 41.49 24.85 -25.94
N ALA A 6 41.75 23.76 -25.23
CA ALA A 6 41.15 22.46 -25.55
C ALA A 6 39.65 22.48 -25.20
N SER A 7 38.82 22.46 -26.24
CA SER A 7 37.36 22.41 -26.18
C SER A 7 36.88 21.08 -25.61
N LEU A 8 36.18 21.12 -24.47
CA LEU A 8 35.40 19.98 -23.97
C LEU A 8 34.14 19.85 -24.84
N HIS A 9 34.19 18.96 -25.82
CA HIS A 9 33.01 18.59 -26.61
C HIS A 9 31.98 17.88 -25.72
N HIS A 10 30.92 18.60 -25.35
CA HIS A 10 29.77 18.11 -24.60
C HIS A 10 28.94 17.14 -25.46
N LYS A 11 29.32 15.85 -25.46
CA LYS A 11 28.68 14.78 -26.25
C LYS A 11 27.84 13.81 -25.40
N GLU A 12 27.41 14.22 -24.20
CA GLU A 12 26.68 13.34 -23.27
C GLU A 12 25.14 13.41 -23.41
N SER A 13 24.60 14.42 -24.10
CA SER A 13 23.14 14.65 -24.10
C SER A 13 22.38 13.81 -25.13
N GLN A 14 23.01 13.39 -26.24
CA GLN A 14 22.29 12.77 -27.34
C GLN A 14 21.92 11.30 -27.11
N GLU A 15 22.70 10.55 -26.32
CA GLU A 15 22.38 9.14 -26.05
C GLU A 15 21.30 8.97 -24.98
N THR A 16 21.10 9.97 -24.11
CA THR A 16 19.98 9.99 -23.16
C THR A 16 18.64 10.23 -23.87
N LEU A 17 18.62 11.00 -24.97
CA LEU A 17 17.40 11.25 -25.74
C LEU A 17 16.96 10.04 -26.57
N ALA A 18 17.89 9.21 -27.03
CA ALA A 18 17.60 8.03 -27.82
C ALA A 18 16.94 6.88 -27.01
N SER A 19 17.00 6.92 -25.67
CA SER A 19 16.45 5.89 -24.78
C SER A 19 15.27 6.37 -23.91
N LEU A 20 14.64 7.48 -24.27
CA LEU A 20 13.41 7.96 -23.66
C LEU A 20 12.22 7.67 -24.58
N VAL A 21 11.69 6.44 -24.51
CA VAL A 21 10.34 6.19 -25.04
C VAL A 21 9.36 6.87 -24.09
N GLN A 22 8.89 8.06 -24.50
CA GLN A 22 7.78 8.76 -23.86
C GLN A 22 6.54 7.89 -23.97
N LEU A 23 6.17 7.24 -22.87
CA LEU A 23 4.86 6.61 -22.72
C LEU A 23 3.88 7.70 -22.32
N ASP A 24 2.99 8.07 -23.23
CA ASP A 24 1.89 8.98 -22.91
C ASP A 24 1.06 8.39 -21.76
N PRO A 25 0.74 9.20 -20.71
CA PRO A 25 -0.07 8.71 -19.62
C PRO A 25 -1.47 8.38 -20.14
N SER A 26 -1.79 7.08 -20.21
CA SER A 26 -3.15 6.65 -20.53
C SER A 26 -4.12 7.23 -19.50
N PRO A 27 -5.22 7.89 -19.91
CA PRO A 27 -6.20 8.45 -19.00
C PRO A 27 -6.68 7.39 -18.00
N ILE A 28 -6.64 7.71 -16.71
CA ILE A 28 -7.37 6.96 -15.70
C ILE A 28 -8.84 7.16 -16.07
N GLU A 29 -9.56 6.10 -16.44
CA GLU A 29 -11.03 6.12 -16.49
C GLU A 29 -11.52 6.55 -15.09
N ALA A 30 -11.81 7.84 -14.96
CA ALA A 30 -12.63 8.33 -13.88
C ALA A 30 -13.96 7.61 -14.07
N SER A 31 -14.40 6.85 -13.08
CA SER A 31 -15.72 6.25 -13.09
C SER A 31 -16.72 7.40 -13.09
N GLU A 32 -17.11 7.84 -14.28
CA GLU A 32 -18.09 8.88 -14.48
C GLU A 32 -19.44 8.34 -14.02
N LYS A 33 -20.07 9.19 -13.23
CA LYS A 33 -21.28 8.97 -12.49
C LYS A 33 -22.42 8.83 -13.50
N GLU A 34 -22.92 7.62 -13.67
CA GLU A 34 -24.02 7.25 -14.56
C GLU A 34 -25.28 8.07 -14.21
N LEU A 35 -25.63 9.03 -15.07
CA LEU A 35 -26.95 9.65 -15.11
C LEU A 35 -27.82 8.80 -16.06
N PRO A 36 -29.06 8.41 -15.66
CA PRO A 36 -29.93 7.64 -16.53
C PRO A 36 -30.51 8.53 -17.64
N TYR A 37 -30.22 8.20 -18.90
CA TYR A 37 -31.01 8.66 -20.06
C TYR A 37 -31.70 7.46 -20.72
N PRO A 38 -32.98 7.58 -21.11
CA PRO A 38 -33.76 6.45 -21.59
C PRO A 38 -33.42 6.06 -23.03
N GLU A 39 -33.53 4.76 -23.27
CA GLU A 39 -33.12 4.02 -24.47
C GLU A 39 -34.22 4.00 -25.55
N ASN A 40 -33.89 4.53 -26.73
CA ASN A 40 -34.68 4.34 -27.94
C ASN A 40 -33.76 4.25 -29.17
N SER A 41 -33.43 3.05 -29.64
CA SER A 41 -33.50 2.70 -31.08
C SER A 41 -33.02 1.28 -31.37
N ILE A 42 -34.00 0.48 -31.80
CA ILE A 42 -33.88 -0.82 -32.45
C ILE A 42 -33.35 -0.59 -33.87
N TYR A 43 -32.21 -1.17 -34.23
CA TYR A 43 -31.95 -1.66 -35.60
C TYR A 43 -31.01 -2.87 -35.57
N SER A 44 -31.58 -4.02 -35.89
CA SER A 44 -30.88 -5.29 -36.16
C SER A 44 -30.14 -5.21 -37.50
N SER A 45 -28.92 -5.79 -37.58
CA SER A 45 -28.52 -6.72 -38.66
C SER A 45 -27.09 -7.27 -38.48
N SER A 46 -27.02 -8.61 -38.47
CA SER A 46 -26.00 -9.46 -39.10
C SER A 46 -24.61 -9.66 -38.45
N SER A 47 -24.56 -10.72 -37.63
CA SER A 47 -23.57 -11.81 -37.60
C SER A 47 -22.13 -11.54 -38.03
N THR A 48 -21.23 -11.47 -37.04
CA THR A 48 -19.93 -12.16 -37.10
C THR A 48 -19.69 -12.88 -35.78
N ARG A 49 -19.51 -14.20 -35.87
CA ARG A 49 -19.40 -15.12 -34.73
C ARG A 49 -18.07 -14.90 -34.02
N ILE A 50 -18.15 -14.54 -32.75
CA ILE A 50 -17.06 -14.68 -31.78
C ILE A 50 -16.88 -16.20 -31.54
N PRO A 51 -15.64 -16.70 -31.66
CA PRO A 51 -14.97 -17.22 -30.47
C PRO A 51 -13.54 -16.69 -30.47
N LEU A 52 -13.07 -16.08 -29.40
CA LEU A 52 -12.55 -16.85 -28.28
C LEU A 52 -12.47 -15.90 -27.09
N SER A 53 -13.15 -16.26 -26.00
CA SER A 53 -12.87 -15.73 -24.68
C SER A 53 -11.38 -15.88 -24.42
N ARG A 54 -10.62 -14.81 -24.61
CA ARG A 54 -9.34 -14.65 -23.96
C ARG A 54 -9.67 -14.37 -22.51
N SER A 55 -10.04 -15.43 -21.79
CA SER A 55 -9.99 -15.50 -20.35
C SER A 55 -8.52 -15.30 -19.97
N THR A 56 -8.11 -14.04 -19.90
CA THR A 56 -6.90 -13.65 -19.18
C THR A 56 -7.20 -13.96 -17.73
N SER A 57 -6.81 -15.19 -17.37
CA SER A 57 -6.70 -15.73 -16.02
C SER A 57 -6.76 -14.63 -14.96
N SER A 58 -7.93 -14.56 -14.34
CA SER A 58 -8.26 -14.00 -13.04
C SER A 58 -7.05 -13.83 -12.12
N SER A 59 -6.35 -12.70 -12.25
CA SER A 59 -5.43 -12.19 -11.24
C SER A 59 -6.26 -11.50 -10.14
N LEU A 60 -7.11 -12.26 -9.45
CA LEU A 60 -7.82 -11.88 -8.21
C LEU A 60 -8.36 -10.44 -8.16
N GLY A 61 -9.13 -10.05 -9.18
CA GLY A 61 -10.11 -8.97 -9.11
C GLY A 61 -11.50 -9.60 -9.09
N LEU A 62 -12.23 -9.51 -7.98
CA LEU A 62 -13.66 -9.85 -7.96
C LEU A 62 -14.36 -8.88 -8.93
N GLY A 63 -14.71 -9.40 -10.10
CA GLY A 63 -15.21 -8.63 -11.24
C GLY A 63 -16.54 -7.92 -10.96
N GLY A 64 -16.70 -6.76 -11.58
CA GLY A 64 -17.98 -6.07 -11.74
C GLY A 64 -18.19 -4.84 -10.87
N SER A 65 -17.52 -4.71 -9.72
CA SER A 65 -17.62 -3.54 -8.85
C SER A 65 -16.22 -2.92 -8.71
N GLY A 66 -16.08 -1.60 -8.76
CA GLY A 66 -14.81 -0.87 -8.53
C GLY A 66 -14.13 -1.10 -7.16
N ARG A 67 -14.49 -2.18 -6.45
CA ARG A 67 -14.01 -2.60 -5.13
C ARG A 67 -13.01 -3.76 -5.28
N GLY A 68 -11.76 -3.41 -5.58
CA GLY A 68 -10.65 -4.39 -5.61
C GLY A 68 -10.17 -4.83 -4.22
N PRO A 69 -9.24 -5.80 -4.12
CA PRO A 69 -8.69 -6.24 -2.84
C PRO A 69 -8.06 -5.11 -2.02
N ILE A 70 -7.46 -4.11 -2.68
CA ILE A 70 -6.90 -2.92 -2.01
C ILE A 70 -8.01 -2.11 -1.32
N PHE A 71 -9.21 -2.04 -1.89
CA PHE A 71 -10.34 -1.32 -1.30
C PHE A 71 -10.75 -1.93 0.05
N TYR A 72 -10.92 -3.26 0.09
CA TYR A 72 -11.28 -3.96 1.32
C TYR A 72 -10.18 -3.92 2.36
N LEU A 73 -8.93 -4.17 1.97
CA LEU A 73 -7.80 -4.12 2.92
C LEU A 73 -7.62 -2.71 3.51
N THR A 74 -7.80 -1.66 2.71
CA THR A 74 -7.70 -0.27 3.21
C THR A 74 -8.81 0.02 4.23
N ARG A 75 -10.02 -0.52 4.00
CA ARG A 75 -11.13 -0.39 4.96
C ARG A 75 -10.87 -1.16 6.24
N ILE A 76 -10.39 -2.40 6.14
CA ILE A 76 -10.00 -3.21 7.31
C ILE A 76 -8.94 -2.47 8.12
N GLN A 77 -7.88 -1.99 7.46
CA GLN A 77 -6.80 -1.25 8.12
C GLN A 77 -7.31 0.00 8.86
N ARG A 78 -8.24 0.74 8.25
CA ARG A 78 -8.83 1.95 8.83
C ARG A 78 -9.75 1.64 10.01
N TYR A 79 -10.67 0.69 9.85
CA TYR A 79 -11.66 0.38 10.88
C TYR A 79 -11.05 -0.34 12.07
N SER A 80 -10.01 -1.16 11.86
CA SER A 80 -9.27 -1.78 12.97
C SER A 80 -8.55 -0.74 13.84
N SER A 81 -8.16 0.41 13.29
CA SER A 81 -7.61 1.50 14.10
C SER A 81 -8.65 2.11 15.05
N TYR A 82 -9.95 2.10 14.71
CA TYR A 82 -10.97 2.69 15.58
C TYR A 82 -11.19 1.88 16.86
N THR A 83 -11.22 0.56 16.75
CA THR A 83 -11.36 -0.32 17.91
C THR A 83 -10.13 -0.24 18.81
N PHE A 84 -8.92 -0.21 18.22
CA PHE A 84 -7.69 -0.05 18.96
C PHE A 84 -7.62 1.31 19.70
N THR A 85 -7.97 2.42 19.05
CA THR A 85 -8.00 3.74 19.68
C THR A 85 -9.04 3.83 20.79
N PHE A 86 -10.21 3.22 20.61
CA PHE A 86 -11.24 3.15 21.65
C PHE A 86 -10.73 2.41 22.89
N PHE A 87 -10.12 1.23 22.71
CA PHE A 87 -9.51 0.48 23.80
C PHE A 87 -8.38 1.29 24.48
N ALA A 88 -7.49 1.89 23.69
CA ALA A 88 -6.39 2.71 24.21
C ALA A 88 -6.90 3.89 25.06
N GLY A 89 -8.03 4.50 24.68
CA GLY A 89 -8.67 5.56 25.47
C GLY A 89 -9.21 5.07 26.80
N LEU A 90 -9.89 3.91 26.82
CA LEU A 90 -10.36 3.29 28.07
C LEU A 90 -9.18 2.90 28.97
N HIS A 91 -8.16 2.26 28.40
CA HIS A 91 -6.95 1.87 29.11
C HIS A 91 -6.26 3.10 29.71
N PHE A 92 -5.97 4.12 28.91
CA PHE A 92 -5.33 5.36 29.36
C PHE A 92 -6.15 6.08 30.44
N THR A 93 -7.47 6.15 30.27
CA THR A 93 -8.35 6.78 31.26
C THR A 93 -8.22 6.08 32.62
N ASN A 94 -8.23 4.76 32.61
CA ASN A 94 -8.23 3.98 33.82
C ASN A 94 -6.85 3.84 34.47
N THR A 95 -5.79 3.66 33.69
CA THR A 95 -4.43 3.42 34.19
C THR A 95 -3.62 4.69 34.39
N ALA A 96 -3.99 5.81 33.75
CA ALA A 96 -3.28 7.08 33.88
C ALA A 96 -4.20 8.20 34.39
N LEU A 97 -5.32 8.48 33.74
CA LEU A 97 -6.12 9.68 34.02
C LEU A 97 -6.80 9.65 35.40
N ILE A 98 -7.47 8.55 35.75
CA ILE A 98 -8.16 8.38 37.04
C ILE A 98 -7.16 8.42 38.21
N PRO A 99 -6.06 7.64 38.21
CA PRO A 99 -5.04 7.73 39.25
C PRO A 99 -4.44 9.13 39.36
N LEU A 100 -4.21 9.82 38.23
CA LEU A 100 -3.69 11.18 38.21
C LEU A 100 -4.67 12.21 38.79
N LEU A 101 -5.97 12.03 38.56
CA LEU A 101 -7.02 12.94 39.03
C LEU A 101 -7.25 12.78 40.53
N TYR A 102 -7.43 11.55 41.02
CA TYR A 102 -7.72 11.29 42.43
C TYR A 102 -6.48 11.30 43.32
N ARG A 103 -5.29 11.10 42.75
CA ARG A 103 -3.99 11.07 43.45
C ARG A 103 -3.98 10.18 44.69
N SER A 104 -4.83 9.16 44.70
CA SER A 104 -5.04 8.29 45.85
C SER A 104 -5.48 6.90 45.38
N VAL A 105 -4.78 5.91 45.91
CA VAL A 105 -5.02 4.49 45.60
C VAL A 105 -6.44 4.06 45.94
N PRO A 106 -6.97 4.26 47.17
CA PRO A 106 -8.28 3.71 47.55
C PRO A 106 -9.44 4.30 46.76
N TYR A 107 -9.30 5.53 46.23
CA TYR A 107 -10.33 6.15 45.40
C TYR A 107 -10.26 5.69 43.94
N SER A 108 -9.08 5.33 43.45
CA SER A 108 -8.90 4.82 42.08
C SER A 108 -9.20 3.32 41.93
N GLU A 109 -9.05 2.55 43.00
CA GLU A 109 -9.17 1.09 43.02
C GLU A 109 -10.53 0.56 42.48
N PRO A 110 -11.70 1.12 42.84
CA PRO A 110 -12.97 0.64 42.30
C PRO A 110 -13.07 0.75 40.77
N PHE A 111 -12.49 1.81 40.20
CA PHE A 111 -12.47 2.01 38.75
C PHE A 111 -11.55 0.99 38.06
N LEU A 112 -10.37 0.74 38.65
CA LEU A 112 -9.45 -0.29 38.19
C LEU A 112 -10.12 -1.67 38.19
N LEU A 113 -10.83 -2.01 39.27
CA LEU A 113 -11.53 -3.30 39.39
C LEU A 113 -12.70 -3.42 38.41
N MET A 114 -13.46 -2.34 38.19
CA MET A 114 -14.56 -2.32 37.21
C MET A 114 -14.07 -2.65 35.80
N THR A 115 -12.92 -2.11 35.41
CA THR A 115 -12.40 -2.35 34.06
C THR A 115 -11.98 -3.79 33.79
N ARG A 116 -11.59 -4.53 34.84
CA ARG A 116 -11.27 -5.95 34.73
C ARG A 116 -12.46 -6.74 34.17
N GLU A 117 -13.66 -6.45 34.66
CA GLU A 117 -14.88 -7.13 34.22
C GLU A 117 -15.34 -6.66 32.83
N LEU A 118 -15.01 -5.42 32.44
CA LEU A 118 -15.48 -4.83 31.18
C LEU A 118 -14.69 -5.25 29.94
N TYR A 119 -13.36 -5.35 30.02
CA TYR A 119 -12.55 -5.67 28.84
C TYR A 119 -11.44 -6.70 29.06
N GLN A 120 -11.17 -7.11 30.30
CA GLN A 120 -10.16 -8.12 30.65
C GLN A 120 -10.76 -9.53 30.80
N THR A 121 -11.80 -9.85 30.02
CA THR A 121 -12.34 -11.21 29.94
C THR A 121 -11.63 -12.01 28.85
N ARG A 122 -11.71 -13.35 28.94
CA ARG A 122 -11.08 -14.27 27.96
C ARG A 122 -11.48 -14.03 26.50
N LEU A 123 -12.64 -13.39 26.25
CA LEU A 123 -13.15 -13.13 24.91
C LEU A 123 -13.00 -11.67 24.49
N THR A 124 -13.17 -10.73 25.41
CA THR A 124 -13.13 -9.29 25.09
C THR A 124 -11.72 -8.83 24.73
N GLU A 125 -10.70 -9.33 25.42
CA GLU A 125 -9.31 -8.96 25.17
C GLU A 125 -8.84 -9.30 23.74
N PRO A 126 -8.96 -10.55 23.25
CA PRO A 126 -8.57 -10.87 21.87
C PRO A 126 -9.45 -10.16 20.84
N LEU A 127 -10.71 -9.84 21.15
CA LEU A 127 -11.62 -9.18 20.21
C LEU A 127 -11.36 -7.67 20.08
N LEU A 128 -11.01 -7.00 21.18
CA LEU A 128 -10.79 -5.55 21.21
C LEU A 128 -9.35 -5.15 20.89
N VAL A 129 -8.38 -6.02 21.19
CA VAL A 129 -6.95 -5.73 21.01
C VAL A 129 -6.34 -6.65 19.96
N GLY A 130 -6.37 -7.97 20.19
CA GLY A 130 -5.65 -8.93 19.36
C GLY A 130 -6.08 -8.93 17.89
N LEU A 131 -7.38 -9.07 17.64
CA LEU A 131 -7.96 -9.14 16.31
C LEU A 131 -7.80 -7.82 15.54
N PRO A 132 -8.05 -6.64 16.13
CA PRO A 132 -7.76 -5.37 15.48
C PRO A 132 -6.29 -5.14 15.15
N VAL A 133 -5.37 -5.46 16.07
CA VAL A 133 -3.92 -5.32 15.82
C VAL A 133 -3.49 -6.23 14.68
N LEU A 134 -3.90 -7.51 14.73
CA LEU A 134 -3.61 -8.47 13.67
C LEU A 134 -4.17 -8.00 12.32
N ALA A 135 -5.44 -7.59 12.30
CA ALA A 135 -6.09 -7.07 11.11
C ALA A 135 -5.38 -5.83 10.56
N HIS A 136 -4.93 -4.91 11.42
CA HIS A 136 -4.19 -3.71 11.02
C HIS A 136 -2.84 -4.05 10.37
N VAL A 137 -2.07 -4.93 11.01
CA VAL A 137 -0.74 -5.32 10.51
C VAL A 137 -0.86 -6.12 9.21
N VAL A 138 -1.72 -7.13 9.18
CA VAL A 138 -1.90 -8.00 8.01
C VAL A 138 -2.44 -7.20 6.82
N SER A 139 -3.44 -6.34 7.03
CA SER A 139 -3.97 -5.51 5.94
C SER A 139 -2.95 -4.49 5.43
N GLY A 140 -2.21 -3.83 6.33
CA GLY A 140 -1.16 -2.89 5.97
C GLY A 140 -0.01 -3.56 5.19
N VAL A 141 0.42 -4.76 5.59
CA VAL A 141 1.42 -5.54 4.85
C VAL A 141 0.86 -5.99 3.50
N GLY A 142 -0.38 -6.49 3.48
CA GLY A 142 -1.08 -6.91 2.27
C GLY A 142 -1.16 -5.80 1.22
N ILE A 143 -1.55 -4.57 1.60
CA ILE A 143 -1.62 -3.43 0.68
C ILE A 143 -0.27 -3.12 0.06
N ARG A 144 0.82 -3.16 0.83
CA ARG A 144 2.18 -2.93 0.31
C ARG A 144 2.58 -4.01 -0.69
N LEU A 145 2.28 -5.28 -0.39
CA LEU A 145 2.56 -6.40 -1.30
C LEU A 145 1.72 -6.33 -2.59
N LEU A 146 0.44 -5.99 -2.49
CA LEU A 146 -0.45 -5.81 -3.64
C LEU A 146 0.01 -4.65 -4.53
N ARG A 147 0.30 -3.48 -3.95
CA ARG A 147 0.84 -2.33 -4.70
C ARG A 147 2.17 -2.67 -5.36
N ARG A 148 3.05 -3.40 -4.66
CA ARG A 148 4.33 -3.89 -5.21
C ARG A 148 4.09 -4.82 -6.39
N ASN A 149 3.19 -5.79 -6.27
CA ASN A 149 2.89 -6.74 -7.35
C ASN A 149 2.30 -6.02 -8.56
N GLN A 150 1.41 -5.04 -8.35
CA GLN A 150 0.90 -4.20 -9.42
C GLN A 150 2.01 -3.39 -10.10
N ASN A 151 2.92 -2.80 -9.31
CA ASN A 151 4.07 -2.06 -9.82
C ASN A 151 5.01 -2.95 -10.65
N LYS A 152 5.30 -4.17 -10.16
CA LYS A 152 6.08 -5.16 -10.90
C LYS A 152 5.43 -5.54 -12.22
N ARG A 153 4.11 -5.76 -12.24
CA ARG A 153 3.39 -6.09 -13.47
C ARG A 153 3.41 -4.93 -14.49
N ARG A 154 3.37 -3.68 -14.02
CA ARG A 154 3.39 -2.49 -14.90
C ARG A 154 4.78 -2.16 -15.45
N TYR A 155 5.83 -2.25 -14.63
CA TYR A 155 7.18 -1.81 -15.02
C TYR A 155 8.15 -2.94 -15.36
N HIS A 156 7.88 -4.16 -14.88
CA HIS A 156 8.74 -5.34 -15.11
C HIS A 156 7.99 -6.50 -15.81
N GLY A 157 6.67 -6.38 -15.99
CA GLY A 157 5.84 -7.41 -16.64
C GLY A 157 5.95 -7.42 -18.17
N ASP A 158 6.60 -6.41 -18.75
CA ASP A 158 6.94 -6.35 -20.19
C ASP A 158 8.45 -6.36 -20.45
N ALA A 159 9.27 -6.41 -19.39
CA ALA A 159 10.72 -6.69 -19.50
C ALA A 159 11.00 -8.20 -19.70
N GLY A 160 10.00 -8.95 -20.16
CA GLY A 160 10.02 -10.40 -20.37
C GLY A 160 10.38 -10.82 -21.79
N LEU A 161 10.80 -9.91 -22.67
CA LEU A 161 11.24 -10.26 -24.04
C LEU A 161 12.40 -9.40 -24.56
N GLY A 162 13.29 -8.92 -23.68
CA GLY A 162 14.53 -8.24 -24.10
C GLY A 162 15.75 -8.45 -23.20
N PHE A 163 15.63 -9.14 -22.06
CA PHE A 163 16.73 -9.26 -21.08
C PHE A 163 17.72 -10.41 -21.36
N TRP A 164 17.61 -11.09 -22.49
CA TRP A 164 18.59 -12.12 -22.90
C TRP A 164 19.49 -11.70 -24.07
N GLU A 165 19.60 -10.40 -24.36
CA GLU A 165 20.56 -9.88 -25.33
C GLU A 165 21.20 -8.61 -24.76
N SER A 166 22.23 -8.73 -23.91
CA SER A 166 23.58 -8.51 -24.42
C SER A 166 24.60 -8.98 -23.38
N LYS A 167 25.21 -10.14 -23.64
CA LYS A 167 26.42 -10.60 -22.93
C LYS A 167 27.68 -9.82 -23.35
N THR A 168 27.57 -8.51 -23.57
CA THR A 168 28.66 -7.67 -24.08
C THR A 168 28.70 -6.31 -23.37
N ALA A 169 28.88 -6.33 -22.05
CA ALA A 169 29.29 -5.14 -21.31
C ALA A 169 30.24 -5.55 -20.17
N LEU A 170 31.27 -6.32 -20.52
CA LEU A 170 32.51 -6.33 -19.75
C LEU A 170 33.17 -4.96 -20.02
N SER A 171 33.48 -4.21 -18.96
CA SER A 171 34.25 -2.94 -18.97
C SER A 171 33.45 -1.62 -18.97
N SER A 172 32.80 -1.29 -17.84
CA SER A 172 32.53 0.11 -17.44
C SER A 172 32.59 0.24 -15.91
N PRO A 173 33.58 0.94 -15.32
CA PRO A 173 33.76 1.03 -13.87
C PRO A 173 32.85 2.07 -13.19
N THR A 174 31.95 2.73 -13.93
CA THR A 174 31.11 3.83 -13.45
C THR A 174 29.62 3.62 -13.68
N ALA A 175 29.19 2.36 -13.84
CA ALA A 175 27.77 2.02 -13.74
C ALA A 175 27.36 2.05 -12.27
N SER A 176 26.95 3.22 -11.77
CA SER A 176 26.24 3.31 -10.50
C SER A 176 25.00 2.41 -10.62
N PRO A 177 24.83 1.39 -9.77
CA PRO A 177 23.64 0.57 -9.82
C PRO A 177 22.49 1.47 -9.39
N SER A 178 21.74 2.00 -10.34
CA SER A 178 20.36 2.43 -10.09
C SER A 178 19.58 1.17 -9.78
N ALA A 179 19.81 0.64 -8.58
CA ALA A 179 19.06 -0.44 -7.99
C ALA A 179 17.65 0.14 -7.84
N SER A 180 16.82 -0.08 -8.85
CA SER A 180 15.40 0.21 -8.85
C SER A 180 14.89 -0.19 -7.47
N ARG A 181 14.51 0.79 -6.65
CA ARG A 181 14.26 0.54 -5.23
C ARG A 181 13.00 -0.32 -5.14
N ILE A 182 13.19 -1.64 -5.04
CA ILE A 182 12.12 -2.66 -5.04
C ILE A 182 11.18 -2.47 -3.86
N TRP A 183 11.62 -1.72 -2.85
CA TRP A 183 10.90 -1.41 -1.63
C TRP A 183 10.53 0.08 -1.56
N PRO A 184 9.30 0.39 -1.09
CA PRO A 184 8.92 1.78 -0.84
C PRO A 184 9.90 2.42 0.13
N ALA A 185 10.17 3.72 -0.06
CA ALA A 185 11.01 4.46 0.87
C ALA A 185 10.46 4.34 2.30
N VAL A 186 11.35 4.06 3.26
CA VAL A 186 10.98 3.94 4.66
C VAL A 186 10.57 5.33 5.15
N SER A 187 9.28 5.52 5.41
CA SER A 187 8.76 6.77 5.98
C SER A 187 8.97 6.79 7.49
N ARG A 188 9.06 7.98 8.09
CA ARG A 188 9.12 8.13 9.55
C ARG A 188 7.94 7.44 10.25
N ILE A 189 6.77 7.45 9.61
CA ILE A 189 5.55 6.76 10.08
C ILE A 189 5.74 5.23 10.10
N ALA A 190 6.43 4.67 9.10
CA ALA A 190 6.75 3.25 9.10
C ALA A 190 7.74 2.91 10.23
N VAL A 191 8.79 3.72 10.42
CA VAL A 191 9.76 3.55 11.51
C VAL A 191 9.08 3.59 12.87
N SER A 192 8.22 4.59 13.12
CA SER A 192 7.49 4.70 14.39
C SER A 192 6.52 3.53 14.57
N GLY A 193 5.91 3.03 13.50
CA GLY A 193 5.07 1.84 13.54
C GLY A 193 5.84 0.59 14.00
N TYR A 194 7.03 0.36 13.46
CA TYR A 194 7.87 -0.78 13.88
C TYR A 194 8.34 -0.65 15.34
N ALA A 195 8.78 0.54 15.74
CA ALA A 195 9.13 0.79 17.14
C ALA A 195 7.93 0.55 18.08
N TYR A 196 6.75 1.06 17.70
CA TYR A 196 5.53 0.85 18.45
C TYR A 196 5.14 -0.63 18.57
N THR A 197 5.30 -1.43 17.50
CA THR A 197 5.00 -2.87 17.57
C THR A 197 5.88 -3.62 18.57
N ALA A 198 7.15 -3.24 18.70
CA ALA A 198 8.04 -3.84 19.69
C ALA A 198 7.62 -3.47 21.12
N LEU A 199 7.31 -2.18 21.34
CA LEU A 199 6.82 -1.71 22.65
C LEU A 199 5.49 -2.37 23.03
N LEU A 200 4.54 -2.45 22.09
CA LEU A 200 3.25 -3.10 22.32
C LEU A 200 3.43 -4.58 22.66
N ALA A 201 4.28 -5.30 21.93
CA ALA A 201 4.54 -6.72 22.20
C ALA A 201 5.23 -6.95 23.55
N SER A 202 5.97 -5.97 24.07
CA SER A 202 6.53 -6.04 25.43
C SER A 202 5.54 -5.64 26.53
N HIS A 203 4.44 -4.96 26.18
CA HIS A 203 3.48 -4.41 27.13
C HIS A 203 2.26 -5.30 27.35
N VAL A 204 1.75 -5.90 26.27
CA VAL A 204 0.61 -6.84 26.28
C VAL A 204 1.11 -8.22 26.69
#